data_AF-A0A7X9P6F4-F1
#
_entry.id   AF-A0A7X9P6F4-F1
#
_cell.length_a   1.000
_cell.length_b   1.000
_cell.length_c   1.000
_cell.angle_alpha   90.00
_cell.angle_beta   90.00
_cell.angle_gamma   90.00
#
_symmetry.space_group_name_H-M   'P 1'
#
loop_
_entity.id
_entity.type
_entity.pdbx_description
1 polymer ?
#
loop_
_entity_poly.entity_id
_entity_poly.type
_entity_poly.pdbx_seq_one_letter_code
_entity_poly.pdbx_strand_id
1 'polypeptide(L)'
;MDEREREQLVRRVVDAVLARLGSSAAAPSPPARRAVLLLLPIAPLRLPELAAEVSRVRAAGHAVRTLAWPAVLREIDRAGLRDRFEPGLLDASQPGLVEALRENGPGELVVIGALGFATARRLVDLQDDDPLVRVVVRALLGGGTVLAAADELAPRAPAVPGDLVRRADELRRGL
;
A
#
# COMPACT_ATOMS: atom_id res chain seq x y z
N MET A 1 -8.57 21.92 20.70
CA MET A 1 -8.21 20.62 21.28
C MET A 1 -7.13 20.89 22.31
N ASP A 2 -7.43 20.55 23.56
CA ASP A 2 -6.59 20.89 24.70
C ASP A 2 -5.35 19.98 24.74
N GLU A 3 -4.24 20.43 25.33
CA GLU A 3 -2.96 19.69 25.31
C GLU A 3 -3.09 18.31 25.98
N ARG A 4 -3.95 18.22 26.99
CA ARG A 4 -4.33 16.98 27.68
C ARG A 4 -5.17 16.03 26.82
N GLU A 5 -6.02 16.55 25.94
CA GLU A 5 -6.81 15.72 25.01
C GLU A 5 -5.89 15.08 23.96
N ARG A 6 -4.91 15.85 23.46
CA ARG A 6 -3.91 15.36 22.52
C ARG A 6 -3.05 14.26 23.14
N GLU A 7 -2.59 14.46 24.36
CA GLU A 7 -1.76 13.49 25.07
C GLU A 7 -2.53 12.19 25.38
N GLN A 8 -3.80 12.29 25.76
CA GLN A 8 -4.67 11.12 25.95
C GLN A 8 -4.99 10.38 24.65
N LEU A 9 -5.09 11.10 23.53
CA LEU A 9 -5.29 10.49 22.22
C LEU A 9 -4.04 9.73 21.77
N VAL A 10 -2.86 10.36 21.89
CA VAL A 10 -1.57 9.72 21.59
C VAL A 10 -1.38 8.47 22.44
N ARG A 11 -1.67 8.55 23.74
CA ARG A 11 -1.52 7.40 24.64
C ARG A 11 -2.46 6.24 24.27
N ARG A 12 -3.71 6.54 23.92
CA ARG A 12 -4.67 5.51 23.45
C ARG A 12 -4.24 4.86 22.13
N VAL A 13 -3.68 5.63 21.20
CA VAL A 13 -3.17 5.09 19.94
C VAL A 13 -1.94 4.21 20.19
N VAL A 14 -1.00 4.67 21.03
CA VAL A 14 0.19 3.91 21.39
C VAL A 14 -0.18 2.61 22.09
N ASP A 15 -1.10 2.64 23.06
CA ASP A 15 -1.55 1.44 23.78
C ASP A 15 -2.25 0.45 22.84
N ALA A 16 -3.07 0.94 21.90
CA ALA A 16 -3.72 0.09 20.90
C ALA A 16 -2.71 -0.55 19.93
N VAL A 17 -1.67 0.19 19.53
CA VAL A 17 -0.58 -0.33 18.68
C VAL A 17 0.24 -1.38 19.43
N LEU A 18 0.63 -1.10 20.68
CA LEU A 18 1.42 -2.02 21.51
C LEU A 18 0.64 -3.29 21.86
N ALA A 19 -0.65 -3.18 22.21
CA ALA A 19 -1.51 -4.32 22.47
C ALA A 19 -1.64 -5.24 21.24
N ARG A 20 -1.71 -4.64 20.04
CA ARG A 20 -1.79 -5.39 18.78
C ARG A 20 -0.47 -6.07 18.40
N LEU A 21 0.66 -5.45 18.71
CA LEU A 21 1.98 -6.07 18.55
C LEU A 21 2.19 -7.24 19.53
N GLY A 22 1.57 -7.18 20.72
CA GLY A 22 1.64 -8.24 21.73
C GLY A 22 0.69 -9.43 21.52
N SER A 23 -0.38 -9.29 20.72
CA SER A 23 -1.44 -10.32 20.60
C SER A 23 -1.34 -11.25 19.39
N SER A 24 -0.26 -11.19 18.59
CA SER A 24 -0.11 -12.04 17.40
C SER A 24 0.44 -13.42 17.78
N ALA A 25 -0.40 -14.24 18.42
CA ALA A 25 -0.13 -15.64 18.74
C ALA A 25 -1.38 -16.50 18.50
N ALA A 26 -1.73 -16.71 17.22
CA ALA A 26 -2.61 -17.79 16.80
C ALA A 26 -2.17 -18.25 15.40
N ALA A 27 -1.88 -19.55 15.28
CA ALA A 27 -1.33 -20.15 14.06
C ALA A 27 -2.30 -19.99 12.87
N PRO A 28 -1.86 -19.45 11.72
CA PRO A 28 -2.73 -19.31 10.57
C PRO A 28 -2.92 -20.64 9.85
N SER A 29 -4.19 -20.99 9.65
CA SER A 29 -4.69 -21.96 8.66
C SER A 29 -4.10 -21.69 7.25
N PRO A 30 -4.05 -22.71 6.36
CA PRO A 30 -3.39 -22.63 5.04
C PRO A 30 -3.76 -21.38 4.22
N PRO A 31 -2.86 -20.84 3.37
CA PRO A 31 -3.03 -19.51 2.80
C PRO A 31 -4.23 -19.47 1.86
N ALA A 32 -5.32 -18.88 2.36
CA ALA A 32 -6.42 -18.43 1.51
C ALA A 32 -5.86 -17.46 0.45
N ARG A 33 -6.34 -17.59 -0.79
CA ARG A 33 -6.03 -16.64 -1.89
C ARG A 33 -6.22 -15.21 -1.38
N ARG A 34 -5.13 -14.44 -1.34
CA ARG A 34 -5.15 -13.07 -0.79
C ARG A 34 -5.48 -12.04 -1.86
N ALA A 35 -6.21 -11.01 -1.45
CA ALA A 35 -6.37 -9.78 -2.21
C ALA A 35 -5.19 -8.84 -1.94
N VAL A 36 -4.65 -8.25 -2.99
CA VAL A 36 -3.58 -7.25 -2.96
C VAL A 36 -4.10 -5.98 -3.63
N LEU A 37 -3.99 -4.85 -2.94
CA LEU A 37 -4.26 -3.53 -3.48
C LEU A 37 -2.95 -2.76 -3.65
N LEU A 38 -2.49 -2.64 -4.88
CA LEU A 38 -1.32 -1.84 -5.26
C LEU A 38 -1.74 -0.39 -5.49
N LEU A 39 -1.17 0.56 -4.76
CA LEU A 39 -1.39 1.99 -4.88
C LEU A 39 -0.20 2.63 -5.60
N LEU A 40 -0.46 3.34 -6.70
CA LEU A 40 0.53 4.07 -7.48
C LEU A 40 0.20 5.57 -7.49
N PRO A 41 0.53 6.30 -6.42
CA PRO A 41 0.31 7.75 -6.35
C PRO A 41 1.26 8.54 -7.26
N ILE A 42 2.45 7.98 -7.49
CA ILE A 42 3.46 8.48 -8.41
C ILE A 42 3.98 7.30 -9.23
N ALA A 43 4.57 7.60 -10.39
CA ALA A 43 5.13 6.57 -11.23
C ALA A 43 6.41 6.04 -10.60
N PRO A 44 6.52 4.71 -10.39
CA PRO A 44 7.75 4.09 -9.94
C PRO A 44 8.86 4.23 -10.99
N LEU A 45 10.10 4.40 -10.54
CA LEU A 45 11.27 4.44 -11.44
C LEU A 45 11.41 3.13 -12.22
N ARG A 46 11.01 2.02 -11.60
CA ARG A 46 11.06 0.66 -12.13
C ARG A 46 9.66 0.15 -12.51
N LEU A 47 8.87 1.01 -13.17
CA LEU A 47 7.51 0.68 -13.59
C LEU A 47 7.42 -0.62 -14.44
N PRO A 48 8.33 -0.90 -15.40
CA PRO A 48 8.30 -2.17 -16.14
C PRO A 48 8.49 -3.40 -15.25
N GLU A 49 9.40 -3.34 -14.27
CA GLU A 49 9.62 -4.45 -13.35
C GLU A 49 8.47 -4.65 -12.38
N LEU A 50 7.84 -3.56 -11.94
CA LEU A 50 6.62 -3.64 -11.14
C LEU A 50 5.46 -4.28 -11.94
N ALA A 51 5.31 -3.92 -13.21
CA ALA A 51 4.31 -4.51 -14.10
C ALA A 51 4.54 -6.02 -14.29
N ALA A 52 5.81 -6.43 -14.41
CA ALA A 52 6.18 -7.85 -14.46
C ALA A 52 5.83 -8.56 -13.13
N GLU A 53 6.08 -7.91 -11.98
CA GLU A 53 5.74 -8.47 -10.67
C GLU A 53 4.23 -8.65 -10.48
N VAL A 54 3.43 -7.65 -10.85
CA VAL A 54 1.96 -7.76 -10.83
C VAL A 54 1.48 -8.98 -11.63
N SER A 55 2.05 -9.18 -12.82
CA SER A 55 1.74 -10.34 -13.67
C SER A 55 2.09 -11.66 -12.97
N ARG A 56 3.26 -11.74 -12.32
CA ARG A 56 3.71 -12.93 -11.57
C ARG A 56 2.78 -13.25 -10.40
N VAL A 57 2.45 -12.25 -9.59
CA VAL A 57 1.59 -12.41 -8.41
C VAL A 57 0.18 -12.86 -8.81
N ARG A 58 -0.37 -12.32 -9.91
CA ARG A 58 -1.64 -12.80 -10.47
C ARG A 58 -1.56 -14.24 -10.99
N ALA A 59 -0.49 -14.58 -11.70
CA ALA A 59 -0.28 -15.95 -12.19
C ALA A 59 -0.18 -16.97 -11.04
N ALA A 60 0.26 -16.55 -9.86
CA ALA A 60 0.24 -17.35 -8.63
C ALA A 60 -1.15 -17.47 -7.96
N GLY A 61 -2.20 -16.89 -8.56
CA GLY A 61 -3.59 -17.01 -8.10
C GLY A 61 -4.04 -15.95 -7.09
N HIS A 62 -3.24 -14.91 -6.86
CA HIS A 62 -3.61 -13.77 -6.03
C HIS A 62 -4.47 -12.76 -6.80
N ALA A 63 -5.45 -12.16 -6.12
CA ALA A 63 -6.26 -11.11 -6.71
C ALA A 63 -5.53 -9.76 -6.55
N VAL A 64 -4.92 -9.24 -7.62
CA VAL A 64 -4.22 -7.95 -7.58
C VAL A 64 -5.07 -6.87 -8.24
N ARG A 65 -5.44 -5.85 -7.48
CA ARG A 65 -6.01 -4.59 -7.96
C ARG A 65 -4.95 -3.50 -7.88
N THR A 66 -4.85 -2.67 -8.90
CA THR A 66 -3.90 -1.56 -8.99
C THR A 66 -4.68 -0.27 -9.09
N LEU A 67 -4.60 0.58 -8.07
CA LEU A 67 -5.13 1.93 -8.07
C LEU A 67 -4.02 2.90 -8.49
N ALA A 68 -4.15 3.50 -9.68
CA ALA A 68 -3.16 4.41 -10.23
C ALA A 68 -3.72 5.82 -10.36
N TRP A 69 -2.91 6.81 -10.01
CA TRP A 69 -3.26 8.22 -10.20
C TRP A 69 -3.14 8.62 -11.68
N PRO A 70 -3.87 9.64 -12.15
CA PRO A 70 -3.94 9.98 -13.58
C PRO A 70 -2.58 10.21 -14.25
N ALA A 71 -1.60 10.74 -13.52
CA ALA A 71 -0.24 10.89 -14.03
C ALA A 71 0.42 9.55 -14.32
N VAL A 72 0.25 8.57 -13.43
CA VAL A 72 0.82 7.22 -13.57
C VAL A 72 0.12 6.42 -14.66
N LEU A 73 -1.20 6.55 -14.81
CA LEU A 73 -1.94 5.91 -15.90
C LEU A 73 -1.39 6.31 -17.26
N ARG A 74 -1.11 7.60 -17.47
CA ARG A 74 -0.49 8.08 -18.71
C ARG A 74 0.90 7.48 -18.94
N GLU A 75 1.67 7.24 -17.88
CA GLU A 75 2.98 6.60 -18.00
C GLU A 75 2.88 5.11 -18.30
N ILE A 76 1.94 4.39 -17.68
CA ILE A 76 1.61 2.99 -18.00
C ILE A 76 1.22 2.87 -19.47
N ASP A 77 0.34 3.74 -19.96
CA ASP A 77 -0.10 3.75 -21.34
C ASP A 77 1.05 4.07 -22.30
N ARG A 78 1.86 5.10 -22.00
CA ARG A 78 3.04 5.48 -22.79
C ARG A 78 4.06 4.35 -22.87
N ALA A 79 4.23 3.59 -21.80
CA ALA A 79 5.13 2.45 -21.73
C ALA A 79 4.56 1.17 -22.37
N GLY A 80 3.29 1.17 -22.81
CA GLY A 80 2.64 -0.02 -23.36
C GLY A 80 2.45 -1.14 -22.32
N LEU A 81 2.30 -0.78 -21.04
CA LEU A 81 2.25 -1.73 -19.92
C LEU A 81 0.83 -2.02 -19.42
N ARG A 82 -0.20 -1.43 -20.04
CA ARG A 82 -1.58 -1.50 -19.55
C ARG A 82 -2.06 -2.93 -19.34
N ASP A 83 -1.83 -3.81 -20.30
CA ASP A 83 -2.23 -5.22 -20.25
C ASP A 83 -1.64 -5.98 -19.07
N ARG A 84 -0.51 -5.51 -18.50
CA ARG A 84 0.11 -6.11 -17.32
C ARG A 84 -0.62 -5.76 -16.03
N PHE A 85 -1.33 -4.63 -16.02
CA PHE A 85 -2.12 -4.18 -14.88
C PHE A 85 -3.62 -4.51 -15.04
N GLU A 86 -4.11 -4.85 -16.23
CA GLU A 86 -5.46 -5.37 -16.44
C GLU A 86 -5.62 -6.85 -16.04
N PRO A 87 -6.83 -7.32 -15.66
CA PRO A 87 -8.12 -6.61 -15.59
C PRO A 87 -8.34 -5.81 -14.29
N GLY A 88 -7.28 -5.57 -13.51
CA GLY A 88 -7.39 -4.96 -12.17
C GLY A 88 -6.89 -3.53 -12.09
N LEU A 89 -6.73 -2.82 -13.21
CA LEU A 89 -6.25 -1.44 -13.22
C LEU A 89 -7.43 -0.49 -12.98
N LEU A 90 -7.28 0.39 -11.99
CA LEU A 90 -8.31 1.32 -11.54
C LEU A 90 -7.74 2.74 -11.53
N ASP A 91 -8.56 3.71 -11.95
CA ASP A 91 -8.19 5.12 -11.99
C ASP A 91 -8.63 5.83 -10.71
N ALA A 92 -7.66 6.31 -9.93
CA ALA A 92 -7.90 6.99 -8.66
C ALA A 92 -8.72 8.29 -8.75
N SER A 93 -8.87 8.86 -9.95
CA SER A 93 -9.73 10.02 -10.17
C SER A 93 -11.21 9.69 -10.31
N GLN A 94 -11.56 8.40 -10.44
CA GLN A 94 -12.96 8.01 -10.53
C GLN A 94 -13.72 8.36 -9.25
N PRO A 95 -14.80 9.15 -9.33
CA PRO A 95 -15.60 9.54 -8.18
C PRO A 95 -16.12 8.30 -7.43
N GLY A 96 -15.95 8.28 -6.11
CA GLY A 96 -16.44 7.19 -5.26
C GLY A 96 -15.65 5.88 -5.34
N LEU A 97 -14.60 5.79 -6.15
CA LEU A 97 -13.81 4.55 -6.27
C LEU A 97 -13.07 4.20 -4.99
N VAL A 98 -12.48 5.21 -4.33
CA VAL A 98 -11.83 5.03 -3.03
C VAL A 98 -12.86 4.62 -1.98
N GLU A 99 -14.08 5.12 -2.10
CA GLU A 99 -15.22 4.71 -1.29
C GLU A 99 -15.72 3.29 -1.61
N ALA A 100 -15.64 2.84 -2.85
CA ALA A 100 -15.96 1.45 -3.23
C ALA A 100 -14.89 0.47 -2.75
N LEU A 101 -13.61 0.89 -2.73
CA LEU A 101 -12.51 0.12 -2.15
C LEU A 101 -12.60 0.01 -0.61
N ARG A 102 -13.54 0.73 0.03
CA ARG A 102 -13.79 0.63 1.48
C ARG A 102 -14.32 -0.74 1.89
N GLU A 103 -14.95 -1.50 1.00
CA GLU A 103 -15.54 -2.80 1.30
C GLU A 103 -14.52 -3.94 1.39
N ASN A 104 -13.23 -3.65 1.19
CA ASN A 104 -12.20 -4.67 1.28
C ASN A 104 -12.09 -5.18 2.72
N GLY A 105 -12.34 -6.49 2.86
CA GLY A 105 -12.41 -7.16 4.14
C GLY A 105 -11.05 -7.32 4.84
N PRO A 106 -11.06 -7.76 6.10
CA PRO A 106 -9.85 -8.10 6.84
C PRO A 106 -8.99 -9.12 6.05
N GLY A 107 -7.70 -8.83 5.89
CA GLY A 107 -6.74 -9.71 5.20
C GLY A 107 -6.24 -9.21 3.84
N GLU A 108 -6.70 -8.04 3.36
CA GLU A 108 -6.11 -7.40 2.18
C GLU A 108 -4.72 -6.81 2.49
N LEU A 109 -3.78 -7.06 1.57
CA LEU A 109 -2.45 -6.47 1.58
C LEU A 109 -2.47 -5.20 0.72
N VAL A 110 -2.21 -4.05 1.31
CA VAL A 110 -2.04 -2.78 0.58
C VAL A 110 -0.54 -2.55 0.35
N VAL A 111 -0.17 -2.28 -0.90
CA VAL A 111 1.22 -1.99 -1.28
C VAL A 111 1.25 -0.62 -1.94
N ILE A 112 2.04 0.32 -1.42
CA ILE A 112 2.31 1.60 -2.08
C ILE A 112 3.53 1.39 -2.97
N GLY A 113 3.34 1.33 -4.29
CA GLY A 113 4.39 0.93 -5.24
C GLY A 113 5.50 1.96 -5.44
N ALA A 114 5.25 3.23 -5.10
CA ALA A 114 6.27 4.27 -5.03
C ALA A 114 5.81 5.36 -4.05
N LEU A 115 6.63 5.60 -3.03
CA LEU A 115 6.36 6.59 -2.00
C LEU A 115 7.24 7.84 -2.20
N GLY A 116 6.67 8.86 -2.84
CA GLY A 116 7.31 10.17 -2.94
C GLY A 116 7.24 10.96 -1.63
N PHE A 117 8.13 11.95 -1.46
CA PHE A 117 8.17 12.79 -0.24
C PHE A 117 6.82 13.44 0.09
N ALA A 118 6.12 13.97 -0.92
CA ALA A 118 4.80 14.58 -0.73
C ALA A 118 3.78 13.57 -0.19
N THR A 119 3.73 12.38 -0.76
CA THR A 119 2.83 11.31 -0.31
C THR A 119 3.18 10.82 1.10
N ALA A 120 4.49 10.65 1.39
CA ALA A 120 4.96 10.29 2.72
C ALA A 120 4.54 11.33 3.77
N ARG A 121 4.73 12.61 3.47
CA ARG A 121 4.34 13.71 4.35
C ARG A 121 2.83 13.73 4.60
N ARG A 122 2.00 13.59 3.55
CA ARG A 122 0.54 13.54 3.69
C ARG A 122 0.07 12.37 4.56
N LEU A 123 0.72 11.22 4.45
CA LEU A 123 0.48 10.07 5.32
C LEU A 123 0.85 10.34 6.79
N VAL A 124 2.00 10.96 7.03
CA VAL A 124 2.45 11.32 8.39
C VAL A 124 1.53 12.36 9.03
N ASP A 125 1.13 13.37 8.25
CA ASP A 125 0.24 14.44 8.68
C ASP A 125 -1.23 13.99 8.73
N LEU A 126 -1.54 12.75 8.35
CA LEU A 126 -2.90 12.18 8.26
C LEU A 126 -3.87 13.10 7.51
N GLN A 127 -3.43 13.66 6.39
CA GLN A 127 -4.24 14.53 5.52
C GLN A 127 -5.35 13.70 4.85
N ASP A 128 -6.51 13.65 5.48
CA ASP A 128 -7.64 12.79 5.11
C ASP A 128 -8.45 13.30 3.90
N ASP A 129 -8.16 14.51 3.43
CA ASP A 129 -8.59 15.00 2.13
C ASP A 129 -7.92 14.25 0.98
N ASP A 130 -6.73 13.65 1.19
CA ASP A 130 -6.08 12.78 0.22
C ASP A 130 -6.71 11.37 0.22
N PRO A 131 -7.28 10.91 -0.91
CA PRO A 131 -7.85 9.57 -1.00
C PRO A 131 -6.87 8.43 -0.70
N LEU A 132 -5.57 8.60 -0.99
CA LEU A 132 -4.54 7.61 -0.65
C LEU A 132 -4.44 7.43 0.86
N VAL A 133 -4.43 8.54 1.60
CA VAL A 133 -4.32 8.53 3.06
C VAL A 133 -5.53 7.82 3.65
N ARG A 134 -6.73 8.10 3.14
CA ARG A 134 -7.97 7.41 3.55
C ARG A 134 -7.90 5.91 3.33
N VAL A 135 -7.41 5.45 2.17
CA VAL A 135 -7.25 4.00 1.87
C VAL A 135 -6.26 3.36 2.84
N VAL A 136 -5.09 3.96 3.03
CA VAL A 136 -4.01 3.43 3.88
C VAL A 136 -4.44 3.36 5.35
N VAL A 137 -4.97 4.46 5.88
CA VAL A 137 -5.45 4.52 7.28
C VAL A 137 -6.54 3.49 7.52
N ARG A 138 -7.48 3.33 6.58
CA ARG A 138 -8.54 2.33 6.71
C ARG A 138 -8.01 0.91 6.68
N ALA A 139 -7.07 0.59 5.80
CA ALA A 139 -6.45 -0.73 5.75
C ALA A 139 -5.78 -1.05 7.10
N LEU A 140 -5.10 -0.09 7.71
CA LEU A 140 -4.51 -0.23 9.05
C LEU A 140 -5.57 -0.43 10.14
N LEU A 141 -6.64 0.38 10.15
CA LEU A 141 -7.73 0.28 11.13
C LEU A 141 -8.51 -1.04 11.01
N GLY A 142 -8.68 -1.55 9.79
CA GLY A 142 -9.29 -2.86 9.51
C GLY A 142 -8.38 -4.05 9.82
N GLY A 143 -7.16 -3.79 10.28
CA GLY A 143 -6.17 -4.80 10.61
C GLY A 143 -5.46 -5.45 9.44
N GLY A 144 -5.57 -4.85 8.25
CA GLY A 144 -4.80 -5.21 7.06
C GLY A 144 -3.32 -4.83 7.19
N THR A 145 -2.53 -5.28 6.21
CA THR A 145 -1.09 -4.98 6.15
C THR A 145 -0.85 -3.91 5.10
N VAL A 146 -0.06 -2.89 5.43
CA VAL A 146 0.37 -1.85 4.48
C VAL A 146 1.89 -1.91 4.32
N LEU A 147 2.37 -2.00 3.08
CA LEU A 147 3.79 -1.96 2.71
C LEU A 147 4.03 -0.76 1.79
N ALA A 148 5.18 -0.09 1.90
CA ALA A 148 5.49 1.09 1.07
C ALA A 148 6.87 1.00 0.42
N ALA A 149 6.92 1.07 -0.91
CA ALA A 149 8.14 1.08 -1.70
C ALA A 149 8.80 2.44 -1.60
N ALA A 150 9.99 2.46 -1.02
CA ALA A 150 10.89 3.59 -1.16
C ALA A 150 11.54 3.53 -2.55
N ASP A 151 10.92 4.20 -3.53
CA ASP A 151 11.63 4.66 -4.72
C ASP A 151 12.36 5.96 -4.34
N GLU A 152 13.53 5.79 -3.74
CA GLU A 152 14.61 6.77 -3.58
C GLU A 152 14.25 8.15 -3.00
N LEU A 153 14.27 8.23 -1.66
CA LEU A 153 14.51 9.48 -0.92
C LEU A 153 16.01 9.59 -0.53
N ALA A 154 16.98 9.69 -1.47
CA ALA A 154 18.34 10.20 -1.18
C ALA A 154 19.24 10.37 -2.44
N PRO A 155 19.87 11.55 -2.68
CA PRO A 155 20.91 11.70 -3.72
C PRO A 155 22.34 11.28 -3.31
N ARG A 156 22.59 10.80 -2.08
CA ARG A 156 23.94 10.41 -1.60
C ARG A 156 23.94 9.29 -0.55
N ALA A 157 23.14 8.25 -0.75
CA ALA A 157 23.30 6.98 -0.05
C ALA A 157 23.49 5.89 -1.11
N PRO A 158 24.25 4.81 -0.85
CA PRO A 158 24.41 3.73 -1.83
C PRO A 158 23.02 3.21 -2.23
N ALA A 159 22.60 3.51 -3.46
CA ALA A 159 21.38 2.98 -4.04
C ALA A 159 21.59 1.50 -4.37
N VAL A 160 21.30 0.65 -3.38
CA VAL A 160 21.27 -0.81 -3.51
C VAL A 160 20.18 -1.32 -2.57
N PRO A 161 19.26 -2.18 -3.04
CA PRO A 161 18.43 -2.19 -4.25
C PRO A 161 16.98 -1.73 -3.90
N GLY A 162 16.01 -1.65 -4.83
CA GLY A 162 14.59 -1.75 -4.45
C GLY A 162 14.21 -3.23 -4.32
N ASP A 163 14.11 -3.95 -3.20
CA ASP A 163 13.90 -3.81 -1.74
C ASP A 163 12.49 -3.86 -1.20
N LEU A 164 11.53 -3.15 -1.78
CA LEU A 164 10.15 -3.32 -1.31
C LEU A 164 9.68 -4.76 -1.51
N VAL A 165 9.94 -5.25 -2.72
CA VAL A 165 9.59 -6.59 -3.19
C VAL A 165 10.31 -7.66 -2.36
N ARG A 166 11.53 -7.37 -1.88
CA ARG A 166 12.28 -8.32 -1.06
C ARG A 166 11.75 -8.40 0.38
N ARG A 167 11.35 -7.26 0.99
CA ARG A 167 10.76 -7.21 2.34
C ARG A 167 9.32 -7.73 2.42
N ALA A 168 8.53 -7.58 1.35
CA ALA A 168 7.20 -8.19 1.26
C ALA A 168 7.27 -9.73 1.30
N ASP A 169 8.33 -10.31 0.73
CA ASP A 169 8.57 -11.75 0.72
C ASP A 169 9.26 -12.27 2.02
N GLU A 170 9.89 -11.40 2.82
CA GLU A 170 10.36 -11.72 4.18
C GLU A 170 9.22 -11.70 5.22
N LEU A 171 8.34 -10.70 5.15
CA LEU A 171 7.14 -10.60 6.00
C LEU A 171 6.13 -11.75 5.78
N ARG A 172 6.21 -12.44 4.65
CA ARG A 172 5.41 -13.63 4.33
C ARG A 172 5.95 -14.93 4.96
N ARG A 173 7.24 -15.02 5.30
CA ARG A 173 7.91 -16.29 5.68
C ARG A 173 8.07 -16.52 7.19
N GLY A 174 7.80 -15.50 8.03
CA GLY A 174 7.75 -15.61 9.50
C GLY A 174 6.35 -15.87 10.09
N LEU A 175 5.40 -16.25 9.23
CA LEU A 175 3.99 -16.58 9.48
C LEU A 175 3.66 -17.92 8.80
#